data_AF-A0A0A9YRY0-F1
#
_entry.id   AF-A0A0A9YRY0-F1
#
_cell.length_a   1.000
_cell.length_b   1.000
_cell.length_c   1.000
_cell.angle_alpha   90.00
_cell.angle_beta   90.00
_cell.angle_gamma   90.00
#
_symmetry.space_group_name_H-M   'P 1'
#
loop_
_entity.id
_entity.type
_entity.pdbx_description
1 polymer ?
#
loop_
_entity_poly.entity_id
_entity_poly.type
_entity_poly.pdbx_seq_one_letter_code
_entity_poly.pdbx_strand_id
1 'polypeptide(L)'
;VMCVDCFEQSTHRFHKYRMSTSGGGGFCDCGDSEAWKSEPSCESHLPHLILEDFSKPQLPSDVYHRCKFVLSCGMQFSVEVINKHFTSDMRSRLSSIEEPTGNFLLVMYNDEVHTFDQVINILVRVIMCTPRQGLAYASRINKEGRAVITSADFRSCCRMKSDIELLSSQDGNQFLEVHVLPFSVVAYQNFSLNLLSWMQNILKPCVEFRSAFVEVLRNNICNGTSPNLLDTILLQDPELWKSARKQWNLLICSGRSIFALFTTFNVDRSSKNWILFWDVIFLGSTQF
;
A
#
# COMPACT_ATOMS: atom_id res chain seq x y z
N VAL A 1 -10.93 16.83 4.79
CA VAL A 1 -10.26 16.30 6.01
C VAL A 1 -8.76 16.55 5.89
N MET A 2 -8.09 17.07 6.92
CA MET A 2 -6.62 17.20 6.94
C MET A 2 -6.01 16.29 8.00
N CYS A 3 -4.79 15.80 7.76
CA CYS A 3 -3.98 15.24 8.84
C CYS A 3 -3.56 16.35 9.82
N VAL A 4 -3.15 15.95 11.03
CA VAL A 4 -2.73 16.89 12.09
C VAL A 4 -1.60 17.80 11.59
N ASP A 5 -0.58 17.22 10.94
CA ASP A 5 0.57 17.98 10.45
C ASP A 5 0.18 19.05 9.42
N CYS A 6 -0.70 18.72 8.47
CA CYS A 6 -1.17 19.68 7.47
C CYS A 6 -2.08 20.74 8.08
N PHE A 7 -2.95 20.34 9.01
CA PHE A 7 -3.82 21.27 9.72
C PHE A 7 -3.00 22.32 10.49
N GLU A 8 -1.98 21.88 11.24
CA GLU A 8 -1.10 22.76 12.02
C GLU A 8 -0.31 23.74 11.14
N GLN A 9 0.00 23.36 9.91
CA GLN A 9 0.73 24.18 8.92
C GLN A 9 -0.17 24.92 7.93
N SER A 10 -1.49 24.91 8.14
CA SER A 10 -2.46 25.56 7.27
C SER A 10 -3.13 26.75 7.96
N THR A 11 -3.74 27.62 7.16
CA THR A 11 -4.58 28.71 7.68
C THR A 11 -5.86 28.19 8.34
N HIS A 12 -6.29 26.96 8.03
CA HIS A 12 -7.50 26.36 8.59
C HIS A 12 -7.45 26.13 10.10
N ARG A 13 -6.27 26.15 10.73
CA ARG A 13 -6.15 26.15 12.20
C ARG A 13 -6.83 27.35 12.87
N PHE A 14 -7.06 28.42 12.11
CA PHE A 14 -7.75 29.63 12.56
C PHE A 14 -9.25 29.64 12.24
N HIS A 15 -9.78 28.61 11.58
CA HIS A 15 -11.20 28.47 11.28
C HIS A 15 -11.92 27.65 12.37
N LYS A 16 -13.25 27.55 12.30
CA LYS A 16 -14.01 26.63 13.15
C LYS A 16 -13.78 25.19 12.68
N TYR A 17 -13.26 24.34 13.56
CA TYR A 17 -12.91 22.95 13.22
C TYR A 17 -13.48 21.94 14.24
N ARG A 18 -13.47 20.67 13.84
CA ARG A 18 -13.73 19.51 14.71
C ARG A 18 -12.62 18.49 14.46
N MET A 19 -11.92 18.09 15.52
CA MET A 19 -10.92 17.02 15.45
C MET A 19 -11.58 15.70 15.84
N SER A 20 -11.35 14.67 15.04
CA SER A 20 -11.77 13.29 15.32
C SER A 20 -10.67 12.33 14.93
N THR A 21 -10.34 11.38 15.80
CA THR A 21 -9.40 10.32 15.49
C THR A 21 -10.10 9.27 14.63
N SER A 22 -9.75 9.17 13.35
CA SER A 22 -10.25 8.10 12.48
C SER A 22 -9.45 6.82 12.72
N GLY A 23 -10.12 5.73 13.08
CA GLY A 23 -9.50 4.40 13.09
C GLY A 23 -9.23 3.86 11.68
N GLY A 24 -10.00 4.35 10.70
CA GLY A 24 -9.79 4.12 9.27
C GLY A 24 -8.79 5.11 8.69
N GLY A 25 -7.83 4.60 7.92
CA GLY A 25 -6.74 5.38 7.31
C GLY A 25 -7.20 6.28 6.16
N GLY A 26 -8.01 7.29 6.47
CA GLY A 26 -8.37 8.34 5.52
C GLY A 26 -7.15 9.16 5.09
N PHE A 27 -7.19 9.66 3.86
CA PHE A 27 -6.14 10.48 3.29
C PHE A 27 -6.36 11.96 3.61
N CYS A 28 -5.27 12.72 3.58
CA CYS A 28 -5.31 14.15 3.82
C CYS A 28 -5.64 14.88 2.52
N ASP A 29 -6.73 15.66 2.50
CA ASP A 29 -7.18 16.44 1.33
C ASP A 29 -6.38 17.75 1.14
N CYS A 30 -5.17 17.81 1.71
CA CYS A 30 -4.32 18.98 1.58
C CYS A 30 -3.78 19.06 0.14
N GLY A 31 -4.00 20.21 -0.50
CA GLY A 31 -3.65 20.45 -1.90
C GLY A 31 -4.74 20.10 -2.89
N ASP A 32 -5.96 19.76 -2.44
CA ASP A 32 -7.12 19.50 -3.29
C ASP A 32 -8.06 20.72 -3.33
N SER A 33 -8.15 21.40 -4.48
CA SER A 33 -9.04 22.56 -4.64
C SER A 33 -10.53 22.21 -4.65
N GLU A 34 -10.91 20.96 -4.88
CA GLU A 34 -12.32 20.52 -4.83
C GLU A 34 -12.77 20.30 -3.37
N ALA A 35 -11.84 19.99 -2.46
CA ALA A 35 -12.12 19.77 -1.05
C ALA A 35 -12.23 21.07 -0.22
N TRP A 36 -11.67 22.19 -0.69
CA TRP A 36 -11.58 23.44 0.05
C TRP A 36 -12.07 24.65 -0.75
N LYS A 37 -12.88 25.51 -0.10
CA LYS A 37 -13.37 26.76 -0.71
C LYS A 37 -12.27 27.80 -0.95
N SER A 38 -11.23 27.77 -0.14
CA SER A 38 -10.09 28.69 -0.18
C SER A 38 -8.88 28.03 0.48
N GLU A 39 -7.68 28.45 0.06
CA GLU A 39 -6.41 28.02 0.68
C GLU A 39 -6.26 26.49 0.82
N PRO A 40 -6.40 25.73 -0.29
CA PRO A 40 -6.48 24.27 -0.22
C PRO A 40 -5.22 23.59 0.32
N SER A 41 -4.11 24.31 0.45
CA SER A 41 -2.78 23.76 0.72
C SER A 41 -2.16 24.37 1.97
N CYS A 42 -1.48 23.55 2.78
CA CYS A 42 -0.63 24.03 3.86
C CYS A 42 0.70 24.59 3.32
N GLU A 43 1.48 25.21 4.20
CA GLU A 43 2.78 25.81 3.84
C GLU A 43 3.76 24.82 3.16
N SER A 44 3.74 23.55 3.55
CA SER A 44 4.58 22.49 2.99
C SER A 44 4.05 21.86 1.69
N HIS A 45 2.76 22.02 1.42
CA HIS A 45 2.09 21.46 0.24
C HIS A 45 1.54 22.53 -0.71
N LEU A 46 1.97 23.80 -0.56
CA LEU A 46 1.65 24.83 -1.53
C LEU A 46 2.00 24.31 -2.93
N PRO A 47 1.07 24.38 -3.90
CA PRO A 47 1.45 24.28 -5.29
C PRO A 47 2.42 25.44 -5.48
N HIS A 48 3.71 25.14 -5.50
CA HIS A 48 4.67 26.03 -6.10
C HIS A 48 4.23 26.13 -7.56
N LEU A 49 3.32 27.08 -7.83
CA LEU A 49 3.37 27.86 -9.05
C LEU A 49 4.85 28.14 -9.23
N ILE A 50 5.32 27.81 -10.42
CA ILE A 50 6.67 28.04 -10.89
C ILE A 50 6.87 29.55 -10.84
N LEU A 51 7.10 30.10 -9.65
CA LEU A 51 7.66 31.41 -9.45
C LEU A 51 9.13 31.18 -9.68
N GLU A 52 9.49 31.49 -10.91
CA GLU A 52 10.83 31.70 -11.38
C GLU A 52 11.66 32.44 -10.30
N ASP A 53 12.93 32.08 -10.25
CA ASP A 53 14.00 32.95 -9.74
C ASP A 53 14.30 33.01 -8.23
N PHE A 54 14.26 31.86 -7.54
CA PHE A 54 15.20 31.63 -6.45
C PHE A 54 16.13 30.50 -6.81
N SER A 55 17.43 30.81 -6.84
CA SER A 55 18.57 29.92 -7.01
C SER A 55 18.51 28.75 -6.02
N LYS A 56 17.72 27.73 -6.35
CA LYS A 56 17.63 26.48 -5.60
C LYS A 56 19.01 25.82 -5.57
N PRO A 57 19.44 25.25 -4.43
CA PRO A 57 20.56 24.33 -4.46
C PRO A 57 20.19 23.16 -5.38
N GLN A 58 20.75 23.15 -6.59
CA GLN A 58 20.61 22.02 -7.49
C GLN A 58 21.36 20.86 -6.85
N LEU A 59 20.66 19.74 -6.61
CA LEU A 59 21.34 18.49 -6.31
C LEU A 59 22.41 18.26 -7.39
N PRO A 60 23.63 17.86 -7.01
CA PRO A 60 24.61 17.41 -7.98
C PRO A 60 23.97 16.38 -8.92
N SER A 61 24.23 16.53 -10.23
CA SER A 61 23.61 15.71 -11.27
C SER A 61 23.77 14.21 -10.98
N ASP A 62 24.93 13.80 -10.47
CA ASP A 62 25.21 12.42 -10.08
C ASP A 62 24.31 11.94 -8.93
N VAL A 63 24.02 12.78 -7.93
CA VAL A 63 23.09 12.46 -6.83
C VAL A 63 21.67 12.32 -7.36
N TYR A 64 21.22 13.20 -8.25
CA TYR A 64 19.90 13.13 -8.86
C TYR A 64 19.72 11.84 -9.67
N HIS A 65 20.71 11.47 -10.49
CA HIS A 65 20.69 10.23 -11.25
C HIS A 65 20.68 8.99 -10.35
N ARG A 66 21.50 8.96 -9.29
CA ARG A 66 21.48 7.86 -8.30
C ARG A 66 20.15 7.78 -7.56
N CYS A 67 19.53 8.91 -7.22
CA CYS A 67 18.20 8.95 -6.62
C CYS A 67 17.16 8.30 -7.54
N LYS A 68 17.12 8.71 -8.82
CA LYS A 68 16.23 8.09 -9.82
C LYS A 68 16.48 6.59 -9.97
N PHE A 69 17.74 6.17 -10.02
CA PHE A 69 18.10 4.76 -10.12
C PHE A 69 17.59 3.95 -8.92
N VAL A 70 17.86 4.41 -7.70
CA VAL A 70 17.43 3.74 -6.46
C VAL A 70 15.91 3.68 -6.35
N LEU A 71 15.21 4.78 -6.67
CA LEU A 71 13.74 4.83 -6.68
C LEU A 71 13.17 3.87 -7.73
N SER A 72 13.72 3.87 -8.94
CA SER A 72 13.30 2.99 -10.05
C SER A 72 13.45 1.53 -9.67
N CYS A 73 14.65 1.10 -9.27
CA CYS A 73 14.91 -0.29 -8.90
C CYS A 73 14.07 -0.73 -7.70
N GLY A 74 13.97 0.11 -6.66
CA GLY A 74 13.25 -0.25 -5.45
C GLY A 74 11.73 -0.34 -5.66
N MET A 75 11.15 0.55 -6.48
CA MET A 75 9.71 0.49 -6.79
C MET A 75 9.38 -0.66 -7.74
N GLN A 76 10.20 -0.91 -8.78
CA GLN A 76 10.02 -2.08 -9.66
C GLN A 76 10.08 -3.37 -8.87
N PHE A 77 11.09 -3.52 -8.00
CA PHE A 77 11.18 -4.66 -7.08
C PHE A 77 9.92 -4.78 -6.20
N SER A 78 9.43 -3.67 -5.65
CA SER A 78 8.25 -3.67 -4.78
C SER A 78 6.96 -4.04 -5.51
N VAL A 79 6.76 -3.59 -6.75
CA VAL A 79 5.62 -3.96 -7.61
C VAL A 79 5.61 -5.46 -7.89
N GLU A 80 6.79 -6.04 -8.10
CA GLU A 80 6.92 -7.46 -8.37
C GLU A 80 6.59 -8.30 -7.13
N VAL A 81 7.13 -7.95 -5.96
CA VAL A 81 7.00 -8.79 -4.76
C VAL A 81 5.74 -8.56 -3.93
N ILE A 82 5.19 -7.34 -3.94
CA ILE A 82 3.96 -7.01 -3.20
C ILE A 82 2.77 -7.49 -4.05
N ASN A 83 2.53 -8.80 -4.03
CA ASN A 83 1.39 -9.45 -4.67
C ASN A 83 0.89 -10.60 -3.79
N LYS A 84 -0.43 -10.86 -3.80
CA LYS A 84 -0.99 -12.02 -3.09
C LYS A 84 -0.58 -13.35 -3.74
N HIS A 85 -0.44 -13.38 -5.05
CA HIS A 85 -0.13 -14.55 -5.85
C HIS A 85 1.37 -14.68 -6.09
N PHE A 86 1.93 -15.80 -5.64
CA PHE A 86 3.32 -16.14 -5.90
C PHE A 86 3.44 -16.82 -7.28
N THR A 87 3.82 -16.07 -8.30
CA THR A 87 3.97 -16.58 -9.68
C THR A 87 5.28 -17.35 -9.87
N SER A 88 5.31 -18.23 -10.88
CA SER A 88 6.53 -18.95 -11.29
C SER A 88 7.67 -18.01 -11.66
N ASP A 89 7.34 -16.86 -12.25
CA ASP A 89 8.30 -15.85 -12.69
C ASP A 89 8.94 -15.13 -11.50
N MET A 90 8.19 -14.94 -10.42
CA MET A 90 8.74 -14.42 -9.18
C MET A 90 9.68 -15.44 -8.52
N ARG A 91 9.33 -16.73 -8.54
CA ARG A 91 10.20 -17.80 -8.05
C ARG A 91 11.52 -17.87 -8.81
N SER A 92 11.49 -17.77 -10.14
CA SER A 92 12.72 -17.83 -10.95
C SER A 92 13.66 -16.65 -10.66
N ARG A 93 13.12 -15.45 -10.47
CA ARG A 93 13.93 -14.25 -10.19
C ARG A 93 14.43 -14.17 -8.75
N LEU A 94 13.74 -14.80 -7.80
CA LEU A 94 14.15 -14.92 -6.40
C LEU A 94 14.97 -16.21 -6.11
N SER A 95 15.20 -17.06 -7.11
CA SER A 95 15.85 -18.37 -6.97
C SER A 95 17.34 -18.31 -6.59
N SER A 96 17.96 -17.13 -6.63
CA SER A 96 19.36 -16.93 -6.27
C SER A 96 19.64 -16.92 -4.76
N ILE A 97 18.59 -16.97 -3.93
CA ILE A 97 18.70 -16.98 -2.48
C ILE A 97 18.53 -18.41 -1.97
N GLU A 98 19.54 -18.92 -1.25
CA GLU A 98 19.43 -20.17 -0.50
C GLU A 98 18.26 -20.06 0.49
N GLU A 99 17.14 -20.72 0.17
CA GLU A 99 16.01 -20.77 1.10
C GLU A 99 16.40 -21.63 2.30
N PRO A 100 16.16 -21.15 3.55
CA PRO A 100 16.21 -22.02 4.71
C PRO A 100 15.28 -23.20 4.44
N THR A 101 15.86 -24.37 4.24
CA THR A 101 15.13 -25.54 3.74
C THR A 101 13.95 -25.85 4.64
N GLY A 102 12.75 -25.91 4.05
CA GLY A 102 11.60 -26.62 4.63
C GLY A 102 10.53 -25.79 5.34
N ASN A 103 10.68 -24.48 5.52
CA ASN A 103 9.68 -23.68 6.22
C ASN A 103 8.79 -22.86 5.28
N PHE A 104 7.52 -23.22 5.25
CA PHE A 104 6.44 -22.46 4.62
C PHE A 104 5.65 -21.70 5.68
N LEU A 105 4.98 -20.65 5.24
CA LEU A 105 4.12 -19.79 6.04
C LEU A 105 2.69 -19.91 5.54
N LEU A 106 1.77 -20.09 6.49
CA LEU A 106 0.34 -20.02 6.21
C LEU A 106 -0.12 -18.58 6.45
N VAL A 107 -0.58 -17.92 5.40
CA VAL A 107 -0.99 -16.51 5.42
C VAL A 107 -2.48 -16.41 5.14
N MET A 108 -3.22 -15.82 6.08
CA MET A 108 -4.66 -15.60 5.97
C MET A 108 -4.92 -14.13 5.63
N TYR A 109 -5.85 -13.89 4.71
CA TYR A 109 -6.25 -12.57 4.25
C TYR A 109 -7.60 -12.17 4.81
N ASN A 110 -7.82 -10.87 4.95
CA ASN A 110 -9.12 -10.34 5.33
C ASN A 110 -10.04 -10.32 4.10
N ASP A 111 -11.26 -10.84 4.25
CA ASP A 111 -12.25 -10.87 3.18
C ASP A 111 -13.44 -9.92 3.41
N GLU A 112 -13.45 -9.20 4.54
CA GLU A 112 -14.54 -8.30 5.01
C GLU A 112 -15.91 -8.97 5.18
N VAL A 113 -16.00 -10.31 5.07
CA VAL A 113 -17.27 -11.06 5.14
C VAL A 113 -17.35 -11.85 6.43
N HIS A 114 -16.29 -12.58 6.80
CA HIS A 114 -16.32 -13.39 8.01
C HIS A 114 -16.23 -12.55 9.27
N THR A 115 -17.03 -12.90 10.28
CA THR A 115 -16.97 -12.26 11.60
C THR A 115 -15.71 -12.66 12.37
N PHE A 116 -15.33 -11.83 13.33
CA PHE A 116 -14.22 -12.12 14.24
C PHE A 116 -14.40 -13.48 14.94
N ASP A 117 -15.60 -13.76 15.45
CA ASP A 117 -15.87 -15.00 16.18
C ASP A 117 -15.73 -16.24 15.28
N GLN A 118 -16.20 -16.18 14.03
CA GLN A 118 -16.00 -17.24 13.04
C GLN A 118 -14.50 -17.49 12.80
N VAL A 119 -13.74 -16.44 12.53
CA VAL A 119 -12.28 -16.54 12.29
C VAL A 119 -11.56 -17.10 13.52
N ILE A 120 -11.88 -16.61 14.73
CA ILE A 120 -11.27 -17.08 15.98
C ILE A 120 -11.55 -18.57 16.20
N ASN A 121 -12.79 -19.01 16.01
CA ASN A 121 -13.19 -20.41 16.19
C ASN A 121 -12.46 -21.34 15.22
N ILE A 122 -12.30 -20.93 13.96
CA ILE A 122 -11.53 -21.68 12.96
C ILE A 122 -10.05 -21.77 13.37
N LEU A 123 -9.43 -20.66 13.75
CA LEU A 123 -8.02 -20.63 14.14
C LEU A 123 -7.74 -21.48 15.39
N VAL A 124 -8.61 -21.44 16.41
CA VAL A 124 -8.48 -22.27 17.61
C VAL A 124 -8.52 -23.76 17.25
N ARG A 125 -9.36 -24.16 16.29
CA ARG A 125 -9.51 -25.56 15.87
C ARG A 125 -8.39 -26.06 14.96
N VAL A 126 -7.93 -25.25 14.01
CA VAL A 126 -6.95 -25.70 13.00
C VAL A 126 -5.51 -25.43 13.45
N ILE A 127 -5.26 -24.24 14.01
CA ILE A 127 -3.92 -23.82 14.44
C ILE A 127 -3.63 -24.23 15.89
N MET A 128 -4.64 -24.74 16.62
CA MET A 128 -4.53 -25.15 18.02
C MET A 128 -4.04 -24.00 18.93
N CYS A 129 -4.36 -22.76 18.57
CA CYS A 129 -4.04 -21.59 19.37
C CYS A 129 -5.09 -21.35 20.46
N THR A 130 -4.74 -20.61 21.51
CA THR A 130 -5.71 -20.15 22.52
C THR A 130 -6.70 -19.15 21.92
N PRO A 131 -7.93 -19.00 22.47
CA PRO A 131 -8.88 -17.98 22.00
C PRO A 131 -8.31 -16.55 22.02
N ARG A 132 -7.44 -16.23 23.00
CA ARG A 132 -6.74 -14.95 23.08
C ARG A 132 -5.77 -14.74 21.91
N GLN A 133 -5.03 -15.79 21.52
CA GLN A 133 -4.16 -15.74 20.34
C GLN A 133 -4.99 -15.65 19.06
N GLY A 134 -6.09 -16.40 18.96
CA GLY A 134 -7.04 -16.31 17.85
C GLY A 134 -7.57 -14.90 17.65
N LEU A 135 -7.98 -14.23 18.75
CA LEU A 135 -8.41 -12.83 18.73
C LEU A 135 -7.28 -11.91 18.23
N ALA A 136 -6.05 -12.09 18.71
CA ALA A 136 -4.92 -11.29 18.27
C ALA A 136 -4.64 -11.46 16.76
N TYR A 137 -4.77 -12.67 16.22
CA TYR A 137 -4.67 -12.93 14.78
C TYR A 137 -5.81 -12.24 14.01
N ALA A 138 -7.07 -12.43 14.41
CA ALA A 138 -8.22 -11.82 13.76
C ALA A 138 -8.13 -10.28 13.74
N SER A 139 -7.75 -9.67 14.88
CA SER A 139 -7.51 -8.22 14.95
C SER A 139 -6.41 -7.75 14.01
N ARG A 140 -5.32 -8.52 13.88
CA ARG A 140 -4.22 -8.19 12.96
C ARG A 140 -4.64 -8.35 11.50
N ILE A 141 -5.37 -9.41 11.16
CA ILE A 141 -5.91 -9.64 9.81
C ILE A 141 -6.82 -8.49 9.41
N ASN A 142 -7.76 -8.09 10.27
CA ASN A 142 -8.66 -6.98 9.97
C ASN A 142 -7.90 -5.65 9.80
N LYS A 143 -6.94 -5.37 10.68
CA LYS A 143 -6.17 -4.11 10.67
C LYS A 143 -5.22 -4.00 9.48
N GLU A 144 -4.41 -5.03 9.25
CA GLU A 144 -3.34 -5.03 8.25
C GLU A 144 -3.80 -5.59 6.90
N GLY A 145 -4.97 -6.23 6.84
CA GLY A 145 -5.52 -6.92 5.66
C GLY A 145 -5.00 -8.35 5.48
N ARG A 146 -4.00 -8.78 6.28
CA ARG A 146 -3.50 -10.16 6.32
C ARG A 146 -2.65 -10.43 7.56
N ALA A 147 -2.45 -11.70 7.89
CA ALA A 147 -1.45 -12.13 8.87
C ALA A 147 -0.86 -13.51 8.56
N VAL A 148 0.39 -13.73 8.96
CA VAL A 148 0.98 -15.07 9.08
C VAL A 148 0.39 -15.72 10.34
N ILE A 149 -0.30 -16.85 10.19
CA ILE A 149 -0.96 -17.55 11.30
C ILE A 149 -0.13 -18.72 11.83
N THR A 150 0.71 -19.35 11.00
CA THR A 150 1.66 -20.38 11.44
C THR A 150 2.81 -20.59 10.45
N SER A 151 3.86 -21.28 10.89
CA SER A 151 4.98 -21.77 10.07
C SER A 151 5.15 -23.27 10.25
N ALA A 152 5.22 -24.01 9.15
CA ALA A 152 5.39 -25.46 9.13
C ALA A 152 5.96 -25.92 7.79
N ASP A 153 6.14 -27.23 7.62
CA ASP A 153 6.45 -27.81 6.31
C ASP A 153 5.29 -27.64 5.32
N PHE A 154 5.58 -27.75 4.03
CA PHE A 154 4.61 -27.54 2.94
C PHE A 154 3.36 -28.40 3.11
N ARG A 155 3.52 -29.68 3.45
CA ARG A 155 2.39 -30.62 3.54
C ARG A 155 1.48 -30.28 4.71
N SER A 156 2.06 -29.89 5.84
CA SER A 156 1.30 -29.43 7.01
C SER A 156 0.55 -28.12 6.72
N CYS A 157 1.21 -27.14 6.06
CA CYS A 157 0.55 -25.90 5.64
C CYS A 157 -0.61 -26.15 4.65
N CYS A 158 -0.43 -27.02 3.66
CA CYS A 158 -1.51 -27.36 2.71
C CYS A 158 -2.70 -28.03 3.40
N ARG A 159 -2.45 -28.91 4.37
CA ARG A 159 -3.52 -29.54 5.15
C ARG A 159 -4.32 -28.51 5.94
N MET A 160 -3.63 -27.67 6.71
CA MET A 160 -4.27 -26.60 7.50
C MET A 160 -5.03 -25.62 6.62
N LYS A 161 -4.50 -25.29 5.43
CA LYS A 161 -5.23 -24.49 4.43
C LYS A 161 -6.58 -25.14 4.07
N SER A 162 -6.56 -26.41 3.67
CA SER A 162 -7.79 -27.14 3.30
C SER A 162 -8.79 -27.24 4.45
N ASP A 163 -8.31 -27.43 5.68
CA ASP A 163 -9.17 -27.48 6.87
C ASP A 163 -9.84 -26.11 7.13
N ILE A 164 -9.09 -25.00 6.97
CA ILE A 164 -9.64 -23.65 7.10
C ILE A 164 -10.71 -23.38 6.03
N GLU A 165 -10.40 -23.70 4.77
CA GLU A 165 -11.35 -23.52 3.67
C GLU A 165 -12.63 -24.30 3.95
N LEU A 166 -12.53 -25.60 4.27
CA LEU A 166 -13.69 -26.45 4.59
C LEU A 166 -14.54 -25.91 5.76
N LEU A 167 -13.90 -25.44 6.84
CA LEU A 167 -14.62 -24.90 7.99
C LEU A 167 -15.26 -23.53 7.72
N SER A 168 -14.66 -22.71 6.86
CA SER A 168 -15.17 -21.38 6.52
C SER A 168 -16.44 -21.42 5.65
N SER A 169 -16.61 -22.44 4.80
CA SER A 169 -17.78 -22.54 3.92
C SER A 169 -19.04 -23.11 4.57
N GLN A 170 -19.00 -23.48 5.85
CA GLN A 170 -20.11 -24.21 6.51
C GLN A 170 -21.41 -23.39 6.61
N ASP A 171 -21.30 -22.06 6.62
CA ASP A 171 -22.44 -21.15 6.70
C ASP A 171 -22.95 -20.66 5.33
N GLY A 172 -22.52 -21.29 4.23
CA GLY A 172 -22.86 -20.87 2.86
C GLY A 172 -22.07 -19.66 2.35
N ASN A 173 -21.09 -19.20 3.15
CA ASN A 173 -20.14 -18.16 2.77
C ASN A 173 -19.09 -18.67 1.77
N GLN A 174 -18.43 -17.73 1.08
CA GLN A 174 -17.20 -18.01 0.34
C GLN A 174 -16.10 -18.57 1.26
N PHE A 175 -15.10 -19.24 0.69
CA PHE A 175 -13.95 -19.70 1.46
C PHE A 175 -13.09 -18.53 1.94
N LEU A 176 -12.55 -18.62 3.16
CA LEU A 176 -11.51 -17.70 3.62
C LEU A 176 -10.27 -17.80 2.73
N GLU A 177 -9.77 -16.68 2.24
CA GLU A 177 -8.57 -16.63 1.40
C GLU A 177 -7.31 -16.93 2.24
N VAL A 178 -6.68 -18.09 2.01
CA VAL A 178 -5.47 -18.54 2.71
C VAL A 178 -4.42 -19.04 1.73
N HIS A 179 -3.20 -18.52 1.81
CA HIS A 179 -2.09 -18.87 0.94
C HIS A 179 -0.96 -19.58 1.72
N VAL A 180 -0.33 -20.55 1.07
CA VAL A 180 0.90 -21.20 1.54
C VAL A 180 2.06 -20.56 0.79
N LEU A 181 2.89 -19.79 1.49
CA LEU A 181 3.99 -19.02 0.88
C LEU A 181 5.34 -19.48 1.45
N PRO A 182 6.40 -19.53 0.64
CA PRO A 182 7.76 -19.68 1.17
C PRO A 182 8.10 -18.53 2.13
N PHE A 183 8.93 -18.80 3.14
CA PHE A 183 9.39 -17.78 4.10
C PHE A 183 10.03 -16.57 3.40
N SER A 184 10.88 -16.84 2.40
CA SER A 184 11.59 -15.84 1.59
C SER A 184 10.64 -14.80 0.99
N VAL A 185 9.51 -15.25 0.46
CA VAL A 185 8.49 -14.39 -0.19
C VAL A 185 7.90 -13.40 0.80
N VAL A 186 7.48 -13.89 1.97
CA VAL A 186 6.91 -13.01 3.00
C VAL A 186 7.98 -12.05 3.55
N ALA A 187 9.23 -12.50 3.66
CA ALA A 187 10.35 -11.65 4.04
C ALA A 187 10.57 -10.51 3.03
N TYR A 188 10.58 -10.81 1.73
CA TYR A 188 10.70 -9.79 0.68
C TYR A 188 9.52 -8.83 0.64
N GLN A 189 8.30 -9.33 0.83
CA GLN A 189 7.12 -8.47 0.95
C GLN A 189 7.25 -7.49 2.10
N ASN A 190 7.67 -7.96 3.28
CA ASN A 190 7.89 -7.09 4.43
C ASN A 190 9.04 -6.10 4.19
N PHE A 191 10.13 -6.54 3.56
CA PHE A 191 11.23 -5.67 3.18
C PHE A 191 10.75 -4.57 2.21
N SER A 192 9.96 -4.90 1.19
CA SER A 192 9.40 -3.92 0.26
C SER A 192 8.46 -2.94 0.94
N LEU A 193 7.59 -3.38 1.84
CA LEU A 193 6.74 -2.44 2.60
C LEU A 193 7.59 -1.44 3.42
N ASN A 194 8.67 -1.91 4.04
CA ASN A 194 9.61 -1.04 4.75
C ASN A 194 10.39 -0.13 3.79
N LEU A 195 10.74 -0.62 2.60
CA LEU A 195 11.40 0.15 1.56
C LEU A 195 10.51 1.29 1.06
N LEU A 196 9.22 1.04 0.81
CA LEU A 196 8.24 2.08 0.46
C LEU A 196 8.12 3.13 1.56
N SER A 197 8.10 2.72 2.84
CA SER A 197 8.08 3.63 3.97
C SER A 197 9.37 4.46 4.08
N TRP A 198 10.53 3.85 3.83
CA TRP A 198 11.79 4.58 3.75
C TRP A 198 11.80 5.60 2.61
N MET A 199 11.30 5.22 1.43
CA MET A 199 11.15 6.12 0.28
C MET A 199 10.28 7.33 0.66
N GLN A 200 9.12 7.12 1.31
CA GLN A 200 8.29 8.23 1.80
C GLN A 200 9.09 9.22 2.67
N ASN A 201 9.93 8.70 3.57
CA ASN A 201 10.70 9.56 4.49
C ASN A 201 11.78 10.37 3.78
N ILE A 202 12.44 9.83 2.74
CA ILE A 202 13.42 10.60 1.97
C ILE A 202 12.75 11.63 1.03
N LEU A 203 11.50 11.39 0.61
CA LEU A 203 10.76 12.33 -0.23
C LEU A 203 10.26 13.56 0.54
N LYS A 204 9.98 13.43 1.84
CA LYS A 204 9.45 14.53 2.68
C LYS A 204 10.32 15.80 2.67
N PRO A 205 11.64 15.76 2.94
CA PRO A 205 12.43 16.98 3.09
C PRO A 205 12.89 17.61 1.76
N CYS A 206 12.98 16.85 0.66
CA CYS A 206 13.68 17.30 -0.56
C CYS A 206 12.75 17.37 -1.78
N VAL A 207 12.58 18.58 -2.33
CA VAL A 207 11.76 18.85 -3.52
C VAL A 207 12.32 18.15 -4.75
N GLU A 208 13.65 18.10 -4.88
CA GLU A 208 14.34 17.49 -6.00
C GLU A 208 14.17 15.96 -5.98
N PHE A 209 14.18 15.30 -4.81
CA PHE A 209 13.85 13.88 -4.71
C PHE A 209 12.39 13.60 -5.08
N ARG A 210 11.45 14.49 -4.73
CA ARG A 210 10.06 14.39 -5.21
C ARG A 210 9.96 14.54 -6.73
N SER A 211 10.75 15.44 -7.32
CA SER A 211 10.84 15.58 -8.78
C SER A 211 11.37 14.30 -9.43
N ALA A 212 12.46 13.74 -8.92
CA ALA A 212 13.02 12.48 -9.37
C ALA A 212 12.00 11.33 -9.27
N PHE A 213 11.27 11.24 -8.16
CA PHE A 213 10.21 10.26 -7.95
C PHE A 213 9.08 10.38 -8.99
N VAL A 214 8.59 11.59 -9.25
CA VAL A 214 7.54 11.82 -10.25
C VAL A 214 8.02 11.47 -11.67
N GLU A 215 9.28 11.75 -12.01
CA GLU A 215 9.88 11.28 -13.26
C GLU A 215 9.89 9.75 -13.34
N VAL A 216 10.29 9.06 -12.27
CA VAL A 216 10.34 7.59 -12.24
C VAL A 216 8.95 6.97 -12.38
N LEU A 217 7.93 7.53 -11.73
CA LEU A 217 6.54 7.05 -11.86
C LEU A 217 6.02 7.11 -13.31
N ARG A 218 6.50 8.08 -14.11
CA ARG A 218 6.14 8.23 -15.53
C ARG A 218 6.89 7.29 -16.45
N ASN A 219 8.03 6.78 -16.01
CA ASN A 219 8.85 5.92 -16.86
C ASN A 219 8.15 4.59 -17.07
N ASN A 220 8.23 4.08 -18.30
CA ASN A 220 7.75 2.74 -18.62
C ASN A 220 8.62 1.69 -17.90
N ILE A 221 7.98 0.65 -17.37
CA ILE A 221 8.70 -0.48 -16.75
C ILE A 221 9.53 -1.22 -17.82
N CYS A 222 9.06 -1.21 -19.07
CA CYS A 222 9.67 -1.84 -20.23
C CYS A 222 9.93 -0.79 -21.32
N ASN A 223 11.00 -0.93 -22.11
CA ASN A 223 11.37 -0.01 -23.19
C ASN A 223 10.23 0.22 -24.22
N GLY A 224 9.33 1.17 -23.95
CA GLY A 224 8.42 1.77 -24.93
C GLY A 224 6.96 1.30 -24.96
N THR A 225 6.54 0.30 -24.16
CA THR A 225 5.13 -0.13 -24.10
C THR A 225 4.50 0.13 -22.74
N SER A 226 3.20 0.48 -22.76
CA SER A 226 2.33 0.55 -21.59
C SER A 226 2.30 -0.78 -20.83
N PRO A 227 2.00 -0.78 -19.51
CA PRO A 227 1.76 0.38 -18.64
C PRO A 227 3.05 1.03 -18.08
N ASN A 228 2.97 2.32 -17.73
CA ASN A 228 4.00 2.95 -16.91
C ASN A 228 3.96 2.43 -15.47
N LEU A 229 4.93 2.80 -14.65
CA LEU A 229 5.01 2.30 -13.27
C LEU A 229 3.79 2.68 -12.43
N LEU A 230 3.30 3.92 -12.56
CA LEU A 230 2.10 4.37 -11.85
C LEU A 230 0.87 3.55 -12.24
N ASP A 231 0.63 3.37 -13.54
CA ASP A 231 -0.48 2.57 -14.05
C ASP A 231 -0.41 1.13 -13.53
N THR A 232 0.80 0.56 -13.45
CA THR A 232 1.00 -0.81 -12.94
C THR A 232 0.64 -0.91 -11.46
N ILE A 233 1.10 0.03 -10.64
CA ILE A 233 0.77 0.08 -9.20
C ILE A 233 -0.75 0.15 -9.00
N LEU A 234 -1.43 0.97 -9.81
CA LEU A 234 -2.85 1.24 -9.65
C LEU A 234 -3.74 0.13 -10.21
N LEU A 235 -3.32 -0.50 -11.30
CA LEU A 235 -3.99 -1.71 -11.81
C LEU A 235 -3.87 -2.88 -10.83
N GLN A 236 -2.82 -2.92 -10.00
CA GLN A 236 -2.64 -3.93 -8.96
C GLN A 236 -3.39 -3.61 -7.65
N ASP A 237 -3.73 -2.34 -7.38
CA ASP A 237 -4.32 -1.91 -6.10
C ASP A 237 -5.48 -2.79 -5.59
N PRO A 238 -6.47 -3.19 -6.41
CA PRO A 238 -7.60 -4.02 -5.94
C PRO A 238 -7.17 -5.39 -5.39
N GLU A 239 -6.06 -5.94 -5.89
CA GLU A 239 -5.52 -7.24 -5.50
C GLU A 239 -4.66 -7.15 -4.22
N LEU A 240 -4.34 -5.95 -3.76
CA LEU A 240 -3.46 -5.75 -2.61
C LEU A 240 -4.20 -5.81 -1.26
N TRP A 241 -3.54 -6.38 -0.26
CA TRP A 241 -4.04 -6.32 1.12
C TRP A 241 -3.95 -4.89 1.68
N LYS A 242 -4.76 -4.58 2.71
CA LYS A 242 -4.94 -3.22 3.25
C LYS A 242 -3.63 -2.47 3.50
N SER A 243 -2.67 -3.08 4.20
CA SER A 243 -1.40 -2.40 4.53
C SER A 243 -0.51 -2.16 3.31
N ALA A 244 -0.53 -3.04 2.30
CA ALA A 244 0.18 -2.81 1.04
C ALA A 244 -0.41 -1.63 0.26
N ARG A 245 -1.74 -1.60 0.08
CA ARG A 245 -2.44 -0.45 -0.54
C ARG A 245 -2.10 0.85 0.17
N LYS A 246 -2.17 0.83 1.50
CA LYS A 246 -1.83 1.99 2.32
C LYS A 246 -0.39 2.48 2.06
N GLN A 247 0.60 1.59 1.99
CA GLN A 247 1.99 1.98 1.76
C GLN A 247 2.21 2.58 0.36
N TRP A 248 1.60 2.01 -0.68
CA TRP A 248 1.66 2.59 -2.02
C TRP A 248 1.00 3.96 -2.08
N ASN A 249 -0.20 4.09 -1.53
CA ASN A 249 -0.93 5.35 -1.53
C ASN A 249 -0.18 6.44 -0.76
N LEU A 250 0.40 6.12 0.40
CA LEU A 250 1.23 7.06 1.16
C LEU A 250 2.49 7.48 0.38
N LEU A 251 3.13 6.57 -0.33
CA LEU A 251 4.28 6.90 -1.18
C LEU A 251 3.91 7.81 -2.34
N ILE A 252 2.83 7.51 -3.05
CA ILE A 252 2.30 8.34 -4.14
C ILE A 252 1.96 9.74 -3.63
N CYS A 253 1.27 9.85 -2.49
CA CYS A 253 0.96 11.12 -1.84
C CYS A 253 2.21 11.89 -1.36
N SER A 254 3.31 11.20 -1.07
CA SER A 254 4.58 11.86 -0.68
C SER A 254 5.26 12.54 -1.87
N GLY A 255 4.92 12.17 -3.11
CA GLY A 255 5.44 12.78 -4.33
C GLY A 255 4.84 14.15 -4.62
N ARG A 256 3.51 14.31 -4.47
CA ARG A 256 2.70 15.55 -4.56
C ARG A 256 1.29 15.28 -4.01
N SER A 257 0.43 16.31 -3.88
CA SER A 257 -1.02 16.08 -3.70
C SER A 257 -1.55 15.22 -4.86
N ILE A 258 -2.45 14.29 -4.55
CA ILE A 258 -3.09 13.38 -5.53
C ILE A 258 -3.68 14.18 -6.71
N PHE A 259 -4.25 15.36 -6.45
CA PHE A 259 -4.80 16.26 -7.46
C PHE A 259 -3.74 16.81 -8.44
N ALA A 260 -2.55 17.16 -7.93
CA ALA A 260 -1.43 17.58 -8.77
C ALA A 260 -0.86 16.41 -9.61
N LEU A 261 -0.98 15.17 -9.14
CA LEU A 261 -0.66 14.00 -9.97
C LEU A 261 -1.71 13.82 -11.08
N PHE A 262 -3.01 13.90 -10.78
CA PHE A 262 -4.07 13.77 -11.79
C PHE A 262 -3.98 14.80 -12.92
N THR A 263 -3.73 16.06 -12.58
CA THR A 263 -3.56 17.13 -13.57
C THR A 263 -2.31 16.96 -14.43
N THR A 264 -1.25 16.36 -13.89
CA THR A 264 0.01 16.19 -14.63
C THR A 264 0.10 14.88 -15.40
N PHE A 265 -0.65 13.84 -15.02
CA PHE A 265 -0.62 12.52 -15.69
C PHE A 265 -1.70 12.35 -16.76
N ASN A 266 -2.58 13.34 -16.98
CA ASN A 266 -3.63 13.32 -18.01
C ASN A 266 -4.41 11.99 -18.03
N VAL A 267 -4.65 11.44 -16.83
CA VAL A 267 -5.28 10.14 -16.64
C VAL A 267 -6.76 10.30 -16.93
N ASP A 268 -7.27 9.51 -17.85
CA ASP A 268 -8.68 9.53 -18.23
C ASP A 268 -9.57 9.12 -17.05
N ARG A 269 -10.27 10.11 -16.48
CA ARG A 269 -11.22 9.98 -15.37
C ARG A 269 -12.36 8.99 -15.65
N SER A 270 -12.55 8.56 -16.90
CA SER A 270 -13.64 7.65 -17.31
C SER A 270 -13.32 6.17 -17.10
N SER A 271 -12.06 5.81 -16.84
CA SER A 271 -11.68 4.41 -16.66
C SER A 271 -12.12 3.88 -15.28
N LYS A 272 -12.97 2.84 -15.29
CA LYS A 272 -13.63 2.27 -14.08
C LYS A 272 -12.69 1.95 -12.91
N ASN A 273 -11.41 1.67 -13.20
CA ASN A 273 -10.40 1.37 -12.18
C ASN A 273 -10.06 2.58 -11.29
N TRP A 274 -10.30 3.80 -11.76
CA TRP A 274 -9.93 5.03 -11.06
C TRP A 274 -11.05 5.62 -10.22
N ILE A 275 -12.30 5.34 -10.57
CA ILE A 275 -13.46 5.63 -9.71
C ILE A 275 -13.31 4.85 -8.40
N LEU A 276 -12.89 3.57 -8.46
CA LEU A 276 -12.58 2.76 -7.28
C LEU A 276 -11.40 3.32 -6.46
N PHE A 277 -10.34 3.82 -7.12
CA PHE A 277 -9.23 4.49 -6.43
C PHE A 277 -9.68 5.77 -5.71
N TRP A 278 -10.58 6.53 -6.33
CA TRP A 278 -11.14 7.77 -5.76
C TRP A 278 -12.09 7.48 -4.59
N ASP A 279 -12.96 6.48 -4.73
CA ASP A 279 -13.90 6.04 -3.69
C ASP A 279 -13.17 5.45 -2.47
N VAL A 280 -12.12 4.66 -2.67
CA VAL A 280 -11.35 4.04 -1.57
C VAL A 280 -10.49 5.06 -0.82
N ILE A 281 -10.04 6.14 -1.48
CA ILE A 281 -9.15 7.15 -0.89
C ILE A 281 -9.92 8.30 -0.22
N PHE A 282 -10.98 8.81 -0.84
CA PHE A 282 -11.69 10.01 -0.36
C PHE A 282 -13.01 9.69 0.34
N LEU A 283 -13.70 8.64 -0.08
CA LEU A 283 -14.96 8.21 0.51
C LEU A 283 -14.71 6.96 1.34
N GLY A 284 -13.88 7.09 2.39
CA GLY A 284 -13.62 5.99 3.32
C GLY A 284 -14.92 5.30 3.69
N SER A 285 -15.15 4.11 3.10
CA SER A 285 -16.31 3.22 3.23
C SER A 285 -17.39 3.72 4.21
N THR A 286 -18.20 4.69 3.77
CA THR A 286 -19.49 5.01 4.38
C THR A 286 -20.60 4.62 3.42
N GLN A 287 -20.62 3.35 3.01
CA GLN A 287 -21.84 2.64 2.61
C GLN A 287 -21.64 1.17 2.91
N PHE A 288 -21.99 0.78 4.14
CA PHE A 288 -22.98 -0.24 4.48
C PHE A 288 -23.47 0.03 5.90
#